data_AF-A0A0N4XI57-F1
#
_entry.id   AF-A0A0N4XI57-F1
#
_cell.length_a   1.000
_cell.length_b   1.000
_cell.length_c   1.000
_cell.angle_alpha   90.00
_cell.angle_beta   90.00
_cell.angle_gamma   90.00
#
_symmetry.space_group_name_H-M   'P 1'
#
loop_
_entity.id
_entity.type
_entity.pdbx_description
1 polymer ?
#
loop_
_entity_poly.entity_id
_entity_poly.type
_entity_poly.pdbx_seq_one_letter_code
_entity_poly.pdbx_strand_id
1 'polypeptide(L)'
;MADGVAEGDDQHALLVRLLELFVQLGIEGRRVGEKVSKSTVKLTIVALSTSTNSYKMSTSAGNLGVLMPKIATLLKRMSPISQPSTRLRNLFRDFWFYCTVLGFDVEYSGLWPEDWYNAVCVIATKSPVLIAHENLRSELIDNAAIRSDAISPVESKNELQEFRNTVCGVLNHQADVVPIVNRMDFAQCTYLLSVLRMEKMRVRNMIDYSLQIHAEHKEAPHEFFKYLEDKTIRKDKGGMWMCLLAGASIVFEAYLDAHKKNRPDDSSESALEYHVQFLLVQFNHNLKEVRYFPLFIELPIYFLLYQFFLGARGAVLRGATEFGTVERSIFARADQAFRECKDTDLVGLR
;
A
#
# COMPACT_ATOMS: atom_id res chain seq x y z
N MET A 1 10.72 38.45 -11.85
CA MET A 1 10.60 37.45 -10.76
C MET A 1 9.15 37.44 -10.29
N ALA A 2 8.30 36.60 -10.92
CA ALA A 2 6.96 36.24 -10.45
C ALA A 2 6.30 35.39 -11.56
N ASP A 3 6.67 34.11 -11.69
CA ASP A 3 5.96 33.22 -12.64
C ASP A 3 6.06 31.72 -12.31
N GLY A 4 6.17 31.37 -11.02
CA GLY A 4 6.32 29.95 -10.62
C GLY A 4 5.64 29.54 -9.32
N VAL A 5 4.99 30.46 -8.63
CA VAL A 5 4.39 30.19 -7.30
C VAL A 5 2.88 29.94 -7.38
N ALA A 6 2.19 30.38 -8.44
CA ALA A 6 0.74 30.23 -8.57
C ALA A 6 0.30 28.81 -8.98
N GLU A 7 1.01 28.16 -9.89
CA GLU A 7 0.53 26.89 -10.49
C GLU A 7 0.52 25.73 -9.49
N GLY A 8 1.49 25.67 -8.56
CA GLY A 8 1.55 24.62 -7.53
C GLY A 8 0.48 24.77 -6.45
N ASP A 9 0.28 25.99 -5.94
CA ASP A 9 -0.71 26.27 -4.90
C ASP A 9 -2.15 26.08 -5.42
N ASP A 10 -2.39 26.47 -6.68
CA ASP A 10 -3.69 26.28 -7.34
C ASP A 10 -3.99 24.78 -7.58
N GLN A 11 -2.98 23.98 -7.95
CA GLN A 11 -3.12 22.53 -8.09
C GLN A 11 -3.45 21.85 -6.75
N HIS A 12 -2.77 22.22 -5.67
CA HIS A 12 -3.06 21.70 -4.34
C HIS A 12 -4.46 22.10 -3.85
N ALA A 13 -4.89 23.34 -4.10
CA ALA A 13 -6.24 23.79 -3.77
C ALA A 13 -7.31 23.03 -4.56
N LEU A 14 -7.09 22.80 -5.85
CA LEU A 14 -8.00 22.02 -6.69
C LEU A 14 -8.07 20.56 -6.24
N LEU A 15 -6.94 19.95 -5.88
CA LEU A 15 -6.87 18.59 -5.36
C LEU A 15 -7.73 18.43 -4.10
N VAL A 16 -7.57 19.36 -3.15
CA VAL A 16 -8.38 19.38 -1.92
C VAL A 16 -9.86 19.43 -2.26
N ARG A 17 -10.28 20.32 -3.17
CA ARG A 17 -11.69 20.45 -3.58
C ARG A 17 -12.24 19.19 -4.25
N LEU A 18 -11.44 18.54 -5.11
CA LEU A 18 -11.86 17.30 -5.78
C LEU A 18 -12.01 16.14 -4.80
N LEU A 19 -11.07 15.98 -3.86
CA LEU A 19 -11.17 14.96 -2.81
C LEU A 19 -12.33 15.24 -1.87
N GLU A 20 -12.58 16.51 -1.51
CA GLU A 20 -13.75 16.89 -0.71
C GLU A 20 -15.05 16.55 -1.39
N LEU A 21 -15.17 16.88 -2.68
CA LEU A 21 -16.35 16.53 -3.46
C LEU A 21 -16.54 15.00 -3.50
N PHE A 22 -15.46 14.24 -3.69
CA PHE A 22 -15.51 12.78 -3.67
C PHE A 22 -16.02 12.24 -2.33
N VAL A 23 -15.47 12.71 -1.21
CA VAL A 23 -15.87 12.30 0.14
C VAL A 23 -17.31 12.75 0.44
N GLN A 24 -17.70 13.97 0.06
CA GLN A 24 -19.07 14.48 0.23
C GLN A 24 -20.09 13.64 -0.55
N LEU A 25 -19.79 13.27 -1.80
CA LEU A 25 -20.65 12.36 -2.57
C LEU A 25 -20.71 10.97 -1.94
N GLY A 26 -19.61 10.49 -1.34
CA GLY A 26 -19.58 9.27 -0.55
C GLY A 26 -20.52 9.33 0.66
N ILE A 27 -20.53 10.45 1.38
CA ILE A 27 -21.40 10.67 2.53
C ILE A 27 -22.87 10.81 2.10
N GLU A 28 -23.15 11.62 1.09
CA GLU A 28 -24.50 11.89 0.59
C GLU A 28 -25.13 10.64 -0.05
N GLY A 29 -24.32 9.85 -0.75
CA GLY A 29 -24.70 8.55 -1.27
C GLY A 29 -25.16 7.57 -0.19
N ARG A 30 -24.67 7.71 1.06
CA ARG A 30 -25.19 6.96 2.21
C ARG A 30 -26.54 7.49 2.68
N ARG A 31 -26.68 8.81 2.86
CA ARG A 31 -27.94 9.44 3.31
C ARG A 31 -29.11 9.12 2.36
N VAL A 32 -28.85 9.12 1.06
CA VAL A 32 -29.87 8.78 0.04
C VAL A 32 -30.06 7.25 -0.07
N GLY A 33 -29.03 6.47 0.22
CA GLY A 33 -29.02 5.00 0.19
C GLY A 33 -29.81 4.31 1.31
N GLU A 34 -30.27 5.05 2.33
CA GLU A 34 -31.08 4.54 3.46
C GLU A 34 -32.40 3.85 3.03
N LYS A 35 -32.82 3.99 1.76
CA LYS A 35 -34.02 3.31 1.21
C LYS A 35 -33.72 2.10 0.30
N VAL A 36 -32.45 1.77 0.02
CA VAL A 36 -32.08 0.68 -0.91
C VAL A 36 -30.88 -0.12 -0.38
N SER A 37 -31.00 -0.67 0.83
CA SER A 37 -30.07 -1.67 1.36
C SER A 37 -30.32 -3.03 0.70
N LYS A 38 -29.34 -3.50 -0.09
CA LYS A 38 -29.11 -4.89 -0.57
C LYS A 38 -28.00 -4.96 -1.63
N SER A 39 -27.70 -3.85 -2.33
CA SER A 39 -26.89 -3.89 -3.57
C SER A 39 -25.40 -3.58 -3.38
N THR A 40 -25.00 -2.84 -2.36
CA THR A 40 -23.64 -2.27 -2.30
C THR A 40 -22.56 -3.26 -1.86
N VAL A 41 -22.90 -4.27 -1.04
CA VAL A 41 -21.88 -5.19 -0.48
C VAL A 41 -21.68 -6.43 -1.36
N LYS A 42 -22.69 -6.80 -2.15
CA LYS A 42 -22.54 -7.80 -3.22
C LYS A 42 -21.54 -7.36 -4.31
N LEU A 43 -21.24 -6.06 -4.41
CA LEU A 43 -20.29 -5.48 -5.37
C LEU A 43 -18.84 -5.91 -5.11
N THR A 44 -18.37 -5.88 -3.85
CA THR A 44 -16.98 -6.22 -3.50
C THR A 44 -16.76 -7.73 -3.52
N ILE A 45 -17.80 -8.53 -3.24
CA ILE A 45 -17.73 -9.99 -3.15
C ILE A 45 -17.77 -10.64 -4.55
N VAL A 46 -18.64 -10.17 -5.46
CA VAL A 46 -18.82 -10.79 -6.80
C VAL A 46 -17.66 -10.48 -7.74
N ALA A 47 -16.94 -9.38 -7.53
CA ALA A 47 -15.71 -9.08 -8.25
C ALA A 47 -14.64 -10.18 -8.13
N LEU A 48 -14.65 -10.97 -7.04
CA LEU A 48 -13.69 -12.05 -6.79
C LEU A 48 -14.22 -13.45 -7.12
N SER A 49 -15.53 -13.63 -7.34
CA SER A 49 -16.13 -14.96 -7.58
C SER A 49 -17.03 -14.96 -8.82
N THR A 50 -16.44 -15.29 -9.97
CA THR A 50 -17.09 -15.73 -11.22
C THR A 50 -18.02 -14.76 -11.98
N SER A 51 -17.67 -14.60 -13.26
CA SER A 51 -18.48 -14.17 -14.41
C SER A 51 -20.00 -14.42 -14.26
N THR A 52 -20.79 -13.35 -14.09
CA THR A 52 -22.01 -12.99 -14.86
C THR A 52 -22.97 -12.10 -14.05
N ASN A 53 -23.69 -11.25 -14.80
CA ASN A 53 -24.89 -10.46 -14.46
C ASN A 53 -24.72 -9.15 -13.69
N SER A 54 -24.66 -8.06 -14.47
CA SER A 54 -25.37 -6.77 -14.27
C SER A 54 -26.05 -6.57 -12.91
N TYR A 55 -25.31 -6.01 -11.94
CA TYR A 55 -25.87 -5.55 -10.68
C TYR A 55 -26.17 -4.05 -10.77
N LYS A 56 -27.38 -3.67 -10.34
CA LYS A 56 -27.90 -2.30 -10.44
C LYS A 56 -26.99 -1.33 -9.69
N MET A 57 -26.27 -0.52 -10.45
CA MET A 57 -25.41 0.57 -9.99
C MET A 57 -26.19 1.46 -9.03
N SER A 58 -25.69 1.68 -7.82
CA SER A 58 -26.18 2.81 -7.04
C SER A 58 -25.69 4.07 -7.76
N THR A 59 -26.61 5.00 -8.04
CA THR A 59 -26.28 6.30 -8.66
C THR A 59 -25.16 7.02 -7.90
N SER A 60 -25.07 6.78 -6.58
CA SER A 60 -24.01 7.30 -5.73
C SER A 60 -22.62 6.77 -6.10
N ALA A 61 -22.39 5.46 -6.14
CA ALA A 61 -21.07 4.91 -6.47
C ALA A 61 -20.65 5.29 -7.91
N GLY A 62 -21.60 5.33 -8.84
CA GLY A 62 -21.34 5.84 -10.19
C GLY A 62 -20.85 7.30 -10.21
N ASN A 63 -21.44 8.17 -9.39
CA ASN A 63 -21.05 9.57 -9.29
C ASN A 63 -19.65 9.75 -8.66
N LEU A 64 -19.28 8.92 -7.68
CA LEU A 64 -17.92 8.94 -7.11
C LEU A 64 -16.86 8.55 -8.16
N GLY A 65 -17.10 7.46 -8.89
CA GLY A 65 -16.14 6.93 -9.86
C GLY A 65 -15.75 7.92 -10.96
N VAL A 66 -16.67 8.77 -11.41
CA VAL A 66 -16.41 9.81 -12.42
C VAL A 66 -15.39 10.87 -11.97
N LEU A 67 -15.20 11.06 -10.66
CA LEU A 67 -14.19 11.99 -10.16
C LEU A 67 -12.77 11.40 -10.17
N MET A 68 -12.61 10.07 -10.16
CA MET A 68 -11.30 9.43 -10.08
C MET A 68 -10.40 9.80 -11.27
N PRO A 69 -10.85 9.74 -12.55
CA PRO A 69 -10.02 10.17 -13.68
C PRO A 69 -9.59 11.64 -13.60
N LYS A 70 -10.44 12.51 -13.03
CA LYS A 70 -10.11 13.94 -12.85
C LYS A 70 -9.03 14.14 -11.80
N ILE A 71 -9.14 13.44 -10.66
CA ILE A 71 -8.12 13.45 -9.60
C ILE A 71 -6.81 12.88 -10.15
N ALA A 72 -6.86 11.74 -10.86
CA ALA A 72 -5.69 11.12 -11.47
C ALA A 72 -4.99 12.05 -12.47
N THR A 73 -5.75 12.73 -13.34
CA THR A 73 -5.21 13.67 -14.32
C THR A 73 -4.48 14.84 -13.66
N LEU A 74 -5.03 15.38 -12.56
CA LEU A 74 -4.37 16.41 -11.77
C LEU A 74 -3.08 15.88 -11.14
N LEU A 75 -3.16 14.74 -10.45
CA LEU A 75 -2.03 14.14 -9.73
C LEU A 75 -0.90 13.71 -10.66
N LYS A 76 -1.17 13.34 -11.92
CA LYS A 76 -0.12 13.06 -12.93
C LYS A 76 0.86 14.22 -13.11
N ARG A 77 0.39 15.46 -12.92
CA ARG A 77 1.19 16.68 -13.10
C ARG A 77 1.86 17.15 -11.81
N MET A 78 1.58 16.51 -10.68
CA MET A 78 2.08 16.89 -9.37
C MET A 78 3.21 15.98 -8.93
N SER A 79 4.13 16.50 -8.12
CA SER A 79 5.05 15.64 -7.38
C SER A 79 4.25 14.79 -6.39
N PRO A 80 4.73 13.59 -6.05
CA PRO A 80 4.11 12.77 -5.04
C PRO A 80 4.03 13.47 -3.67
N ILE A 81 2.95 13.21 -2.94
CA ILE A 81 2.61 13.97 -1.74
C ILE A 81 3.21 13.27 -0.52
N SER A 82 4.40 13.70 -0.08
CA SER A 82 5.07 13.10 1.08
C SER A 82 4.71 13.75 2.42
N GLN A 83 4.35 15.05 2.42
CA GLN A 83 4.05 15.82 3.64
C GLN A 83 2.69 16.54 3.53
N PRO A 84 1.56 15.80 3.56
CA PRO A 84 0.25 16.41 3.48
C PRO A 84 -0.11 17.16 4.77
N SER A 85 -0.84 18.26 4.62
CA SER A 85 -1.55 18.88 5.74
C SER A 85 -2.54 17.88 6.38
N THR A 86 -2.92 18.11 7.65
CA THR A 86 -3.87 17.25 8.36
C THR A 86 -5.18 17.06 7.59
N ARG A 87 -5.70 18.13 6.99
CA ARG A 87 -6.91 18.09 6.14
C ARG A 87 -6.72 17.18 4.93
N LEU A 88 -5.64 17.39 4.17
CA LEU A 88 -5.39 16.60 2.95
C LEU A 88 -5.16 15.12 3.25
N ARG A 89 -4.47 14.81 4.35
CA ARG A 89 -4.26 13.44 4.84
C ARG A 89 -5.59 12.74 5.13
N ASN A 90 -6.48 13.40 5.87
CA ASN A 90 -7.80 12.85 6.19
C ASN A 90 -8.61 12.59 4.92
N LEU A 91 -8.60 13.54 3.97
CA LEU A 91 -9.28 13.38 2.68
C LEU A 91 -8.75 12.19 1.87
N PHE A 92 -7.43 11.98 1.83
CA PHE A 92 -6.86 10.81 1.17
C PHE A 92 -7.24 9.51 1.88
N ARG A 93 -7.20 9.48 3.21
CA ARG A 93 -7.62 8.30 3.97
C ARG A 93 -9.09 7.93 3.66
N ASP A 94 -9.97 8.91 3.70
CA ASP A 94 -11.40 8.71 3.40
C ASP A 94 -11.58 8.25 1.96
N PHE A 95 -10.88 8.89 1.00
CA PHE A 95 -10.86 8.49 -0.40
C PHE A 95 -10.49 7.01 -0.56
N TRP A 96 -9.40 6.56 0.08
CA TRP A 96 -8.94 5.18 0.01
C TRP A 96 -9.90 4.20 0.67
N PHE A 97 -10.51 4.58 1.80
CA PHE A 97 -11.52 3.74 2.46
C PHE A 97 -12.75 3.55 1.57
N TYR A 98 -13.24 4.61 0.93
CA TYR A 98 -14.32 4.50 -0.05
C TYR A 98 -13.91 3.64 -1.26
N CYS A 99 -12.67 3.78 -1.76
CA CYS A 99 -12.16 2.93 -2.84
C CYS A 99 -12.19 1.46 -2.48
N THR A 100 -11.70 1.11 -1.29
CA THR A 100 -11.66 -0.28 -0.80
C THR A 100 -13.05 -0.84 -0.53
N VAL A 101 -13.93 -0.06 0.10
CA VAL A 101 -15.30 -0.51 0.44
C VAL A 101 -16.16 -0.70 -0.80
N LEU A 102 -16.02 0.18 -1.80
CA LEU A 102 -16.79 0.12 -3.05
C LEU A 102 -16.12 -0.74 -4.13
N GLY A 103 -14.90 -1.24 -3.90
CA GLY A 103 -14.17 -2.10 -4.82
C GLY A 103 -13.58 -1.38 -6.04
N PHE A 104 -13.35 -0.08 -5.96
CA PHE A 104 -12.68 0.68 -7.03
C PHE A 104 -11.18 0.33 -7.16
N ASP A 105 -10.59 -0.21 -6.10
CA ASP A 105 -9.19 -0.64 -6.02
C ASP A 105 -8.98 -2.14 -6.36
N VAL A 106 -9.96 -2.77 -7.02
CA VAL A 106 -9.92 -4.18 -7.43
C VAL A 106 -9.82 -4.29 -8.94
N GLU A 107 -8.69 -4.81 -9.41
CA GLU A 107 -8.42 -5.10 -10.81
C GLU A 107 -9.40 -6.15 -11.37
N TYR A 108 -9.85 -5.97 -12.61
CA TYR A 108 -10.78 -6.89 -13.29
C TYR A 108 -12.02 -7.27 -12.49
N SER A 109 -12.51 -6.36 -11.64
CA SER A 109 -13.73 -6.59 -10.84
C SER A 109 -14.97 -6.90 -11.69
N GLY A 110 -14.92 -6.57 -12.99
CA GLY A 110 -16.07 -6.66 -13.91
C GLY A 110 -17.21 -5.72 -13.54
N LEU A 111 -16.98 -4.85 -12.55
CA LEU A 111 -18.01 -4.06 -11.90
C LEU A 111 -17.97 -2.59 -12.30
N TRP A 112 -16.76 -2.05 -12.32
CA TRP A 112 -16.49 -0.66 -12.64
C TRP A 112 -15.78 -0.56 -13.98
N PRO A 113 -15.95 0.56 -14.71
CA PRO A 113 -15.13 0.86 -15.87
C PRO A 113 -13.64 0.70 -15.55
N GLU A 114 -12.89 0.05 -16.44
CA GLU A 114 -11.45 -0.20 -16.26
C GLU A 114 -10.66 1.10 -16.06
N ASP A 115 -11.07 2.17 -16.74
CA ASP A 115 -10.50 3.51 -16.59
C ASP A 115 -10.55 4.06 -15.16
N TRP A 116 -11.51 3.62 -14.34
CA TRP A 116 -11.57 4.03 -12.93
C TRP A 116 -10.50 3.34 -12.11
N TYR A 117 -10.31 2.03 -12.31
CA TYR A 117 -9.21 1.29 -11.70
C TYR A 117 -7.86 1.88 -12.15
N ASN A 118 -7.69 2.16 -13.44
CA ASN A 118 -6.48 2.80 -13.98
C ASN A 118 -6.24 4.18 -13.35
N ALA A 119 -7.30 4.96 -13.13
CA ALA A 119 -7.20 6.22 -12.41
C ALA A 119 -6.76 6.03 -10.95
N VAL A 120 -7.31 5.05 -10.23
CA VAL A 120 -6.91 4.72 -8.85
C VAL A 120 -5.44 4.28 -8.78
N CYS A 121 -4.98 3.49 -9.75
CA CYS A 121 -3.57 3.12 -9.92
C CYS A 121 -2.65 4.33 -10.00
N VAL A 122 -3.01 5.33 -10.79
CA VAL A 122 -2.27 6.60 -10.89
C VAL A 122 -2.30 7.36 -9.57
N ILE A 123 -3.48 7.47 -8.94
CA ILE A 123 -3.65 8.16 -7.64
C ILE A 123 -2.78 7.51 -6.57
N ALA A 124 -2.63 6.18 -6.57
CA ALA A 124 -1.76 5.45 -5.64
C ALA A 124 -0.30 5.92 -5.71
N THR A 125 0.23 6.18 -6.91
CA THR A 125 1.63 6.61 -7.09
C THR A 125 1.95 7.96 -6.44
N LYS A 126 0.94 8.82 -6.28
CA LYS A 126 1.06 10.19 -5.77
C LYS A 126 0.49 10.37 -4.35
N SER A 127 -0.28 9.41 -3.85
CA SER A 127 -0.93 9.47 -2.54
C SER A 127 0.06 9.43 -1.38
N PRO A 128 -0.18 10.15 -0.28
CA PRO A 128 0.61 10.02 0.94
C PRO A 128 0.41 8.65 1.59
N VAL A 129 1.35 8.24 2.46
CA VAL A 129 1.16 7.09 3.34
C VAL A 129 0.02 7.34 4.32
N LEU A 130 -0.79 6.31 4.58
CA LEU A 130 -1.99 6.38 5.42
C LEU A 130 -1.69 6.19 6.91
N ILE A 131 -0.65 6.84 7.44
CA ILE A 131 -0.32 6.77 8.87
C ILE A 131 -1.23 7.69 9.71
N ALA A 132 -1.56 7.25 10.92
CA ALA A 132 -2.28 8.05 11.90
C ALA A 132 -1.37 9.11 12.55
N HIS A 133 -1.96 10.19 13.06
CA HIS A 133 -1.22 11.29 13.69
C HIS A 133 -1.04 11.07 15.19
N GLU A 134 -2.09 10.61 15.87
CA GLU A 134 -2.08 10.46 17.33
C GLU A 134 -2.30 9.01 17.76
N ASN A 135 -3.45 8.46 17.41
CA ASN A 135 -3.83 7.11 17.78
C ASN A 135 -4.62 6.47 16.65
N LEU A 136 -4.06 5.41 16.08
CA LEU A 136 -4.69 4.65 15.00
C LEU A 136 -6.11 4.23 15.36
N ARG A 137 -6.33 3.69 16.56
CA ARG A 137 -7.64 3.19 16.96
C ARG A 137 -8.70 4.29 17.02
N SER A 138 -8.36 5.46 17.56
CA SER A 138 -9.28 6.60 17.62
C SER A 138 -9.65 7.08 16.22
N GLU A 139 -8.65 7.27 15.36
CA GLU A 139 -8.87 7.73 13.98
C GLU A 139 -9.65 6.70 13.13
N LEU A 140 -9.52 5.41 13.42
CA LEU A 140 -10.32 4.38 12.76
C LEU A 140 -11.78 4.33 13.25
N ILE A 141 -12.03 4.63 14.53
CA ILE A 141 -13.40 4.72 15.08
C ILE A 141 -14.18 5.85 14.41
N ASP A 142 -13.55 7.02 14.22
CA ASP A 142 -14.18 8.16 13.55
C ASP A 142 -14.58 7.81 12.10
N ASN A 143 -13.87 6.88 11.48
CA ASN A 143 -14.12 6.37 10.13
C ASN A 143 -15.03 5.14 10.08
N ALA A 144 -15.38 4.55 11.23
CA ALA A 144 -16.26 3.38 11.29
C ALA A 144 -17.68 3.68 10.79
N ALA A 145 -18.06 4.97 10.71
CA ALA A 145 -19.28 5.49 10.09
C ALA A 145 -19.38 5.19 8.57
N ILE A 146 -18.34 4.61 7.96
CA ILE A 146 -18.40 4.01 6.62
C ILE A 146 -19.32 2.78 6.57
N ARG A 147 -19.66 2.19 7.72
CA ARG A 147 -20.73 1.17 7.78
C ARG A 147 -22.12 1.78 7.90
N SER A 148 -23.07 1.12 7.25
CA SER A 148 -24.50 1.39 7.31
C SER A 148 -25.07 0.85 8.62
N ASP A 149 -25.65 1.71 9.46
CA ASP A 149 -26.40 1.32 10.67
C ASP A 149 -27.77 0.67 10.35
N ALA A 150 -28.16 0.62 9.07
CA ALA A 150 -29.43 0.07 8.62
C ALA A 150 -29.38 -1.44 8.27
N ILE A 151 -28.26 -2.11 8.51
CA ILE A 151 -28.03 -3.54 8.17
C ILE A 151 -28.35 -4.42 9.38
N SER A 152 -28.99 -5.57 9.14
CA SER A 152 -29.29 -6.53 10.21
C SER A 152 -27.99 -6.98 10.91
N PRO A 153 -27.98 -7.19 12.25
CA PRO A 153 -26.79 -7.64 12.99
C PRO A 153 -26.16 -8.94 12.46
N VAL A 154 -26.95 -9.80 11.81
CA VAL A 154 -26.46 -11.04 11.19
C VAL A 154 -25.75 -10.76 9.86
N GLU A 155 -26.29 -9.87 9.04
CA GLU A 155 -25.71 -9.46 7.76
C GLU A 155 -24.39 -8.71 7.99
N SER A 156 -24.35 -7.77 8.93
CA SER A 156 -23.12 -7.03 9.28
C SER A 156 -21.98 -7.95 9.75
N LYS A 157 -22.31 -9.08 10.40
CA LYS A 157 -21.33 -10.09 10.81
C LYS A 157 -20.80 -10.89 9.62
N ASN A 158 -21.66 -11.25 8.67
CA ASN A 158 -21.25 -11.97 7.45
C ASN A 158 -20.34 -11.07 6.59
N GLU A 159 -20.71 -9.81 6.39
CA GLU A 159 -19.91 -8.83 5.63
C GLU A 159 -18.52 -8.62 6.24
N LEU A 160 -18.46 -8.52 7.59
CA LEU A 160 -17.19 -8.44 8.29
C LEU A 160 -16.34 -9.69 8.07
N GLN A 161 -16.96 -10.88 8.08
CA GLN A 161 -16.23 -12.12 7.86
C GLN A 161 -15.67 -12.22 6.45
N GLU A 162 -16.38 -11.72 5.44
CA GLU A 162 -15.90 -11.65 4.05
C GLU A 162 -14.73 -10.67 3.90
N PHE A 163 -14.79 -9.53 4.59
CA PHE A 163 -13.66 -8.59 4.65
C PHE A 163 -12.43 -9.25 5.26
N ARG A 164 -12.59 -9.97 6.38
CA ARG A 164 -11.51 -10.73 7.03
C ARG A 164 -10.94 -11.81 6.11
N ASN A 165 -11.78 -12.55 5.40
CA ASN A 165 -11.34 -13.57 4.44
C ASN A 165 -10.53 -12.93 3.30
N THR A 166 -10.94 -11.76 2.83
CA THR A 166 -10.24 -11.00 1.80
C THR A 166 -8.88 -10.50 2.30
N VAL A 167 -8.80 -9.97 3.53
CA VAL A 167 -7.53 -9.60 4.18
C VAL A 167 -6.61 -10.82 4.26
N CYS A 168 -7.11 -11.95 4.76
CA CYS A 168 -6.35 -13.20 4.85
C CYS A 168 -5.84 -13.65 3.47
N GLY A 169 -6.66 -13.57 2.42
CA GLY A 169 -6.26 -13.89 1.07
C GLY A 169 -5.15 -12.99 0.53
N VAL A 170 -5.24 -11.67 0.75
CA VAL A 170 -4.19 -10.71 0.36
C VAL A 170 -2.87 -10.99 1.11
N LEU A 171 -2.95 -11.46 2.35
CA LEU A 171 -1.81 -11.81 3.19
C LEU A 171 -1.39 -13.28 3.07
N ASN A 172 -1.79 -13.97 1.99
CA ASN A 172 -1.44 -15.37 1.70
C ASN A 172 -1.72 -16.35 2.86
N HIS A 173 -2.74 -16.07 3.68
CA HIS A 173 -3.18 -16.92 4.79
C HIS A 173 -2.06 -17.29 5.79
N GLN A 174 -1.13 -16.37 6.07
CA GLN A 174 -0.06 -16.60 7.05
C GLN A 174 -0.61 -16.99 8.43
N ALA A 175 -0.10 -18.10 8.98
CA ALA A 175 -0.64 -18.75 10.18
C ALA A 175 -0.69 -17.82 11.40
N ASP A 176 0.29 -16.95 11.56
CA ASP A 176 0.42 -16.06 12.72
C ASP A 176 -0.47 -14.80 12.61
N VAL A 177 -0.92 -14.49 11.39
CA VAL A 177 -1.74 -13.30 11.09
C VAL A 177 -3.23 -13.62 11.04
N VAL A 178 -3.61 -14.81 10.57
CA VAL A 178 -5.03 -15.23 10.46
C VAL A 178 -5.79 -15.06 11.79
N PRO A 179 -5.26 -15.47 12.97
CA PRO A 179 -5.94 -15.26 14.25
C PRO A 179 -6.12 -13.78 14.62
N ILE A 180 -5.18 -12.92 14.21
CA ILE A 180 -5.23 -11.48 14.44
C ILE A 180 -6.34 -10.87 13.58
N VAL A 181 -6.34 -11.17 12.27
CA VAL A 181 -7.34 -10.69 11.31
C VAL A 181 -8.75 -11.10 11.71
N ASN A 182 -8.94 -12.34 12.19
CA ASN A 182 -10.25 -12.82 12.65
C ASN A 182 -10.79 -12.07 13.87
N ARG A 183 -9.95 -11.31 14.59
CA ARG A 183 -10.36 -10.44 15.71
C ARG A 183 -10.57 -8.99 15.30
N MET A 184 -10.14 -8.60 14.10
CA MET A 184 -10.27 -7.22 13.61
C MET A 184 -11.72 -6.84 13.37
N ASP A 185 -12.07 -5.60 13.69
CA ASP A 185 -13.32 -5.00 13.24
C ASP A 185 -13.23 -4.51 11.79
N PHE A 186 -14.34 -4.02 11.25
CA PHE A 186 -14.39 -3.57 9.86
C PHE A 186 -13.49 -2.38 9.60
N ALA A 187 -13.38 -1.43 10.53
CA ALA A 187 -12.53 -0.26 10.32
C ALA A 187 -11.06 -0.67 10.25
N GLN A 188 -10.64 -1.63 11.08
CA GLN A 188 -9.31 -2.23 11.01
C GLN A 188 -9.09 -3.01 9.70
N CYS A 189 -10.07 -3.82 9.26
CA CYS A 189 -9.96 -4.55 7.98
C CYS A 189 -9.93 -3.60 6.78
N THR A 190 -10.77 -2.57 6.74
CA THR A 190 -10.80 -1.56 5.67
C THR A 190 -9.46 -0.85 5.61
N TYR A 191 -8.95 -0.37 6.75
CA TYR A 191 -7.65 0.29 6.82
C TYR A 191 -6.52 -0.59 6.26
N LEU A 192 -6.44 -1.83 6.76
CA LEU A 192 -5.40 -2.76 6.34
C LEU A 192 -5.48 -3.06 4.84
N LEU A 193 -6.68 -3.32 4.31
CA LEU A 193 -6.88 -3.53 2.87
C LEU A 193 -6.52 -2.30 2.04
N SER A 194 -6.93 -1.10 2.47
CA SER A 194 -6.61 0.15 1.79
C SER A 194 -5.10 0.37 1.71
N VAL A 195 -4.37 0.17 2.80
CA VAL A 195 -2.90 0.27 2.82
C VAL A 195 -2.29 -0.76 1.86
N LEU A 196 -2.64 -2.04 1.99
CA LEU A 196 -2.02 -3.10 1.19
C LEU A 196 -2.29 -2.95 -0.31
N ARG A 197 -3.53 -2.62 -0.70
CA ARG A 197 -3.89 -2.43 -2.11
C ARG A 197 -3.26 -1.18 -2.69
N MET A 198 -3.32 -0.05 -1.98
CA MET A 198 -2.70 1.19 -2.41
C MET A 198 -1.19 1.01 -2.62
N GLU A 199 -0.48 0.45 -1.64
CA GLU A 199 0.98 0.27 -1.73
C GLU A 199 1.36 -0.73 -2.83
N LYS A 200 0.57 -1.81 -3.01
CA LYS A 200 0.74 -2.75 -4.13
C LYS A 200 0.55 -2.07 -5.49
N MET A 201 -0.43 -1.18 -5.63
CA MET A 201 -0.62 -0.39 -6.85
C MET A 201 0.51 0.63 -7.04
N ARG A 202 0.95 1.30 -5.96
CA ARG A 202 2.04 2.29 -5.99
C ARG A 202 3.31 1.69 -6.59
N VAL A 203 3.73 0.52 -6.10
CA VAL A 203 4.98 -0.11 -6.56
C VAL A 203 4.89 -0.72 -7.96
N ARG A 204 3.70 -1.19 -8.37
CA ARG A 204 3.49 -1.77 -9.71
C ARG A 204 3.47 -0.72 -10.81
N ASN A 205 2.72 0.36 -10.61
CA ASN A 205 2.56 1.42 -11.60
C ASN A 205 3.80 2.31 -11.74
N MET A 206 4.73 2.25 -10.77
CA MET A 206 6.03 2.93 -10.90
C MET A 206 6.87 2.33 -12.04
N ILE A 207 6.75 1.03 -12.30
CA ILE A 207 7.53 0.31 -13.33
C ILE A 207 6.75 0.22 -14.65
N ASP A 208 5.53 0.74 -14.72
CA ASP A 208 4.76 0.70 -15.95
C ASP A 208 5.15 1.84 -16.91
N TYR A 209 5.82 1.47 -18.02
CA TYR A 209 6.25 2.41 -19.06
C TYR A 209 5.08 3.07 -19.78
N SER A 210 3.91 2.42 -19.79
CA SER A 210 2.71 2.99 -20.41
C SER A 210 2.22 4.26 -19.71
N LEU A 211 2.53 4.42 -18.42
CA LEU A 211 2.09 5.55 -17.61
C LEU A 211 3.10 6.69 -17.52
N GLN A 212 4.32 6.55 -18.08
CA GLN A 212 5.40 7.55 -18.03
C GLN A 212 5.78 8.03 -16.61
N ILE A 213 5.61 7.19 -15.57
CA ILE A 213 5.83 7.56 -14.15
C ILE A 213 7.28 7.34 -13.68
N HIS A 214 8.12 6.73 -14.51
CA HIS A 214 9.39 6.08 -14.14
C HIS A 214 10.44 6.91 -13.39
N ALA A 215 10.50 8.23 -13.59
CA ALA A 215 11.63 9.01 -13.08
C ALA A 215 11.41 9.63 -11.69
N GLU A 216 10.17 9.85 -11.26
CA GLU A 216 9.90 10.73 -10.11
C GLU A 216 9.82 10.01 -8.76
N HIS A 217 9.80 8.67 -8.73
CA HIS A 217 9.47 7.95 -7.50
C HIS A 217 10.17 6.61 -7.29
N LYS A 218 11.50 6.59 -7.45
CA LYS A 218 12.38 5.44 -7.15
C LYS A 218 12.23 4.91 -5.72
N GLU A 219 11.66 5.67 -4.80
CA GLU A 219 11.51 5.30 -3.39
C GLU A 219 10.18 4.64 -3.03
N ALA A 220 9.30 4.38 -4.01
CA ALA A 220 7.97 3.82 -3.76
C ALA A 220 7.98 2.54 -2.87
N PRO A 221 8.89 1.57 -3.03
CA PRO A 221 8.97 0.42 -2.12
C PRO A 221 9.39 0.78 -0.69
N HIS A 222 10.13 1.88 -0.52
CA HIS A 222 10.62 2.33 0.78
C HIS A 222 9.53 3.02 1.60
N GLU A 223 8.54 3.62 0.95
CA GLU A 223 7.40 4.27 1.61
C GLU A 223 6.69 3.33 2.59
N PHE A 224 6.66 2.02 2.31
CA PHE A 224 6.05 1.03 3.19
C PHE A 224 6.71 0.98 4.59
N PHE A 225 8.00 1.28 4.70
CA PHE A 225 8.71 1.30 5.98
C PHE A 225 8.19 2.39 6.91
N LYS A 226 7.59 3.46 6.38
CA LYS A 226 6.95 4.49 7.21
C LYS A 226 5.84 3.91 8.08
N TYR A 227 5.11 2.89 7.61
CA TYR A 227 4.12 2.19 8.44
C TYR A 227 4.77 1.30 9.51
N LEU A 228 5.88 0.64 9.18
CA LEU A 228 6.58 -0.28 10.09
C LEU A 228 7.32 0.47 11.23
N GLU A 229 7.74 1.70 10.95
CA GLU A 229 8.42 2.61 11.87
C GLU A 229 7.44 3.48 12.67
N ASP A 230 6.19 3.59 12.23
CA ASP A 230 5.21 4.46 12.87
C ASP A 230 4.88 4.03 14.31
N LYS A 231 4.98 4.98 15.24
CA LYS A 231 4.79 4.74 16.67
C LYS A 231 3.34 4.42 17.03
N THR A 232 2.38 4.98 16.30
CA THR A 232 0.95 4.78 16.59
C THR A 232 0.51 3.37 16.18
N ILE A 233 1.02 2.88 15.04
CA ILE A 233 0.80 1.52 14.55
C ILE A 233 1.48 0.50 15.46
N ARG A 234 2.73 0.74 15.87
CA ARG A 234 3.48 -0.18 16.75
C ARG A 234 2.87 -0.31 18.15
N LYS A 235 2.23 0.75 18.66
CA LYS A 235 1.57 0.75 19.97
C LYS A 235 0.15 0.19 19.92
N ASP A 236 -0.39 -0.06 18.73
CA ASP A 236 -1.72 -0.64 18.58
C ASP A 236 -1.78 -2.06 19.16
N LYS A 237 -2.82 -2.32 19.96
CA LYS A 237 -3.06 -3.64 20.58
C LYS A 237 -3.86 -4.58 19.68
N GLY A 238 -4.38 -4.08 18.56
CA GLY A 238 -5.13 -4.86 17.57
C GLY A 238 -4.26 -5.73 16.68
N GLY A 239 -2.94 -5.71 16.84
CA GLY A 239 -2.00 -6.49 16.02
C GLY A 239 -1.86 -5.97 14.60
N MET A 240 -2.24 -4.70 14.35
CA MET A 240 -2.11 -4.07 13.03
C MET A 240 -0.68 -4.14 12.49
N TRP A 241 0.29 -3.90 13.36
CA TRP A 241 1.70 -3.91 13.00
C TRP A 241 2.17 -5.27 12.46
N MET A 242 1.74 -6.39 13.06
CA MET A 242 2.07 -7.74 12.57
C MET A 242 1.48 -7.99 11.17
N CYS A 243 0.26 -7.52 10.93
CA CYS A 243 -0.39 -7.66 9.63
C CYS A 243 0.30 -6.82 8.54
N LEU A 244 0.74 -5.61 8.90
CA LEU A 244 1.51 -4.75 7.99
C LEU A 244 2.91 -5.33 7.72
N LEU A 245 3.56 -5.92 8.71
CA LEU A 245 4.83 -6.63 8.52
C LEU A 245 4.69 -7.77 7.50
N ALA A 246 3.67 -8.60 7.64
CA ALA A 246 3.34 -9.64 6.66
C ALA A 246 3.03 -9.06 5.27
N GLY A 247 2.30 -7.94 5.23
CA GLY A 247 1.95 -7.23 4.01
C GLY A 247 3.13 -6.59 3.28
N ALA A 248 4.19 -6.23 4.00
CA ALA A 248 5.39 -5.66 3.41
C ALA A 248 6.03 -6.65 2.42
N SER A 249 6.11 -7.95 2.76
CA SER A 249 6.59 -8.98 1.82
C SER A 249 5.75 -9.03 0.55
N ILE A 250 4.42 -8.98 0.67
CA ILE A 250 3.49 -8.99 -0.48
C ILE A 250 3.70 -7.78 -1.40
N VAL A 251 3.94 -6.59 -0.83
CA VAL A 251 4.20 -5.37 -1.60
C VAL A 251 5.56 -5.44 -2.29
N PHE A 252 6.60 -5.90 -1.60
CA PHE A 252 7.93 -6.08 -2.19
C PHE A 252 7.93 -7.14 -3.30
N GLU A 253 7.24 -8.26 -3.12
CA GLU A 253 7.05 -9.27 -4.18
C GLU A 253 6.35 -8.68 -5.40
N ALA A 254 5.31 -7.88 -5.18
CA ALA A 254 4.61 -7.19 -6.27
C ALA A 254 5.51 -6.23 -7.06
N TYR A 255 6.45 -5.55 -6.39
CA TYR A 255 7.48 -4.74 -7.03
C TYR A 255 8.41 -5.60 -7.89
N LEU A 256 8.96 -6.69 -7.33
CA LEU A 256 9.88 -7.58 -8.05
C LEU A 256 9.24 -8.23 -9.27
N ASP A 257 7.96 -8.62 -9.15
CA ASP A 257 7.21 -9.19 -10.27
C ASP A 257 7.00 -8.18 -11.39
N ALA A 258 6.67 -6.93 -11.05
CA ALA A 258 6.56 -5.85 -12.03
C ALA A 258 7.92 -5.55 -12.68
N HIS A 259 9.00 -5.54 -11.88
CA HIS A 259 10.36 -5.32 -12.35
C HIS A 259 10.82 -6.39 -13.34
N LYS A 260 10.56 -7.67 -13.03
CA LYS A 260 10.85 -8.81 -13.91
C LYS A 260 10.09 -8.74 -15.23
N LYS A 261 8.83 -8.32 -15.22
CA LYS A 261 7.97 -8.26 -16.42
C LYS A 261 8.38 -7.13 -17.38
N ASN A 262 8.90 -6.02 -16.86
CA ASN A 262 9.12 -4.79 -17.62
C ASN A 262 10.59 -4.57 -18.06
N ARG A 263 11.47 -5.58 -17.99
CA ARG A 263 12.94 -5.48 -18.24
C ARG A 263 13.33 -4.77 -19.56
N PRO A 264 13.93 -3.56 -19.50
CA PRO A 264 14.59 -2.95 -20.64
C PRO A 264 16.07 -2.69 -20.29
N ASP A 265 16.94 -3.66 -20.58
CA ASP A 265 18.41 -3.49 -20.59
C ASP A 265 19.11 -3.05 -19.26
N ASP A 266 20.45 -3.00 -19.28
CA ASP A 266 21.39 -2.85 -18.14
C ASP A 266 21.08 -1.73 -17.10
N SER A 267 20.24 -0.73 -17.40
CA SER A 267 19.84 0.31 -16.43
C SER A 267 19.01 -0.24 -15.24
N SER A 268 18.47 -1.44 -15.41
CA SER A 268 17.62 -2.15 -14.45
C SER A 268 18.36 -2.63 -13.20
N GLU A 269 19.67 -2.89 -13.29
CA GLU A 269 20.50 -3.32 -12.15
C GLU A 269 20.68 -2.18 -11.14
N SER A 270 20.97 -0.95 -11.59
CA SER A 270 21.14 0.23 -10.72
C SER A 270 19.89 0.59 -9.87
N ALA A 271 18.69 0.22 -10.34
CA ALA A 271 17.47 0.38 -9.55
C ALA A 271 17.38 -0.64 -8.40
N LEU A 272 17.69 -1.91 -8.67
CA LEU A 272 17.72 -2.96 -7.65
C LEU A 272 18.83 -2.73 -6.64
N GLU A 273 20.00 -2.28 -7.08
CA GLU A 273 21.13 -1.91 -6.22
C GLU A 273 20.74 -0.85 -5.18
N TYR A 274 19.96 0.15 -5.59
CA TYR A 274 19.47 1.19 -4.68
C TYR A 274 18.56 0.63 -3.58
N HIS A 275 17.63 -0.25 -3.94
CA HIS A 275 16.75 -0.90 -2.96
C HIS A 275 17.53 -1.83 -2.04
N VAL A 276 18.52 -2.54 -2.57
CA VAL A 276 19.48 -3.34 -1.81
C VAL A 276 20.23 -2.49 -0.78
N GLN A 277 20.79 -1.36 -1.20
CA GLN A 277 21.50 -0.43 -0.30
C GLN A 277 20.57 0.07 0.81
N PHE A 278 19.35 0.45 0.48
CA PHE A 278 18.34 0.85 1.47
C PHE A 278 18.09 -0.26 2.49
N LEU A 279 17.83 -1.50 2.04
CA LEU A 279 17.59 -2.63 2.94
C LEU A 279 18.81 -2.92 3.83
N LEU A 280 20.03 -2.76 3.31
CA LEU A 280 21.29 -2.87 4.07
C LEU A 280 21.42 -1.82 5.18
N VAL A 281 20.96 -0.59 4.93
CA VAL A 281 20.86 0.42 6.00
C VAL A 281 19.83 -0.02 7.04
N GLN A 282 18.69 -0.56 6.61
CA GLN A 282 17.62 -1.03 7.51
C GLN A 282 18.03 -2.25 8.37
N PHE A 283 19.02 -3.05 7.96
CA PHE A 283 19.60 -4.09 8.81
C PHE A 283 20.24 -3.55 10.10
N ASN A 284 20.64 -2.28 10.13
CA ASN A 284 21.14 -1.62 11.34
C ASN A 284 20.08 -0.78 12.07
N HIS A 285 18.82 -0.89 11.68
CA HIS A 285 17.74 -0.13 12.29
C HIS A 285 17.64 -0.41 13.80
N ASN A 286 17.26 0.60 14.59
CA ASN A 286 17.15 0.45 16.05
C ASN A 286 16.00 -0.50 16.47
N LEU A 287 14.99 -0.66 15.61
CA LEU A 287 13.85 -1.56 15.82
C LEU A 287 14.21 -2.97 15.37
N LYS A 288 14.23 -3.93 16.32
CA LYS A 288 14.73 -5.29 16.07
C LYS A 288 14.04 -5.95 14.90
N GLU A 289 12.74 -5.79 14.79
CA GLU A 289 11.92 -6.49 13.81
C GLU A 289 12.04 -5.87 12.41
N VAL A 290 12.28 -4.56 12.31
CA VAL A 290 12.61 -3.90 11.03
C VAL A 290 13.96 -4.38 10.51
N ARG A 291 14.92 -4.68 11.41
CA ARG A 291 16.21 -5.27 10.99
C ARG A 291 16.08 -6.65 10.38
N TYR A 292 15.11 -7.45 10.84
CA TYR A 292 14.90 -8.81 10.34
C TYR A 292 13.96 -8.84 9.14
N PHE A 293 13.20 -7.78 8.86
CA PHE A 293 12.32 -7.70 7.69
C PHE A 293 13.02 -8.06 6.36
N PRO A 294 14.21 -7.52 6.03
CA PRO A 294 14.91 -7.91 4.81
C PRO A 294 15.25 -9.40 4.74
N LEU A 295 15.29 -10.10 5.87
CA LEU A 295 15.50 -11.54 5.89
C LEU A 295 14.25 -12.34 5.48
N PHE A 296 13.06 -11.76 5.64
CA PHE A 296 11.76 -12.39 5.34
C PHE A 296 11.30 -12.21 3.90
N ILE A 297 11.92 -11.29 3.14
CA ILE A 297 11.70 -11.23 1.70
C ILE A 297 12.41 -12.45 1.09
N GLU A 298 11.67 -13.34 0.43
CA GLU A 298 12.22 -14.58 -0.10
C GLU A 298 13.43 -14.39 -1.06
N LEU A 299 14.06 -15.53 -1.36
CA LEU A 299 15.30 -15.74 -2.12
C LEU A 299 15.59 -14.85 -3.35
N PRO A 300 14.65 -14.25 -4.12
CA PRO A 300 15.02 -13.44 -5.29
C PRO A 300 15.79 -12.15 -4.97
N ILE A 301 15.44 -11.41 -3.91
CA ILE A 301 16.26 -10.25 -3.48
C ILE A 301 17.56 -10.76 -2.87
N TYR A 302 17.56 -11.89 -2.16
CA TYR A 302 18.79 -12.51 -1.70
C TYR A 302 19.71 -12.99 -2.82
N PHE A 303 19.17 -13.48 -3.93
CA PHE A 303 19.94 -13.90 -5.09
C PHE A 303 20.49 -12.68 -5.84
N LEU A 304 19.72 -11.59 -5.92
CA LEU A 304 20.18 -10.30 -6.44
C LEU A 304 21.20 -9.62 -5.51
N LEU A 305 20.99 -9.67 -4.18
CA LEU A 305 21.95 -9.28 -3.15
C LEU A 305 23.22 -10.09 -3.33
N TYR A 306 23.12 -11.42 -3.39
CA TYR A 306 24.25 -12.34 -3.54
C TYR A 306 24.97 -12.19 -4.89
N GLN A 307 24.25 -11.97 -5.99
CA GLN A 307 24.81 -11.66 -7.31
C GLN A 307 25.48 -10.27 -7.32
N PHE A 308 24.84 -9.25 -6.75
CA PHE A 308 25.44 -7.93 -6.53
C PHE A 308 26.67 -8.02 -5.63
N PHE A 309 26.66 -8.84 -4.57
CA PHE A 309 27.79 -9.08 -3.68
C PHE A 309 28.92 -9.89 -4.35
N LEU A 310 28.61 -10.82 -5.26
CA LEU A 310 29.59 -11.56 -6.06
C LEU A 310 30.18 -10.71 -7.20
N GLY A 311 29.36 -9.87 -7.85
CA GLY A 311 29.78 -8.88 -8.85
C GLY A 311 30.60 -7.75 -8.23
N ALA A 312 30.17 -7.25 -7.06
CA ALA A 312 30.93 -6.33 -6.23
C ALA A 312 32.21 -6.98 -5.74
N ARG A 313 32.29 -8.28 -5.43
CA ARG A 313 33.57 -8.99 -5.20
C ARG A 313 34.54 -8.86 -6.38
N GLY A 314 34.04 -8.83 -7.61
CA GLY A 314 34.82 -8.61 -8.84
C GLY A 314 35.27 -7.16 -9.07
N ALA A 315 34.55 -6.18 -8.52
CA ALA A 315 34.92 -4.76 -8.49
C ALA A 315 35.80 -4.40 -7.27
N VAL A 316 35.56 -5.03 -6.13
CA VAL A 316 36.29 -4.91 -4.84
C VAL A 316 37.72 -5.43 -4.96
N LEU A 317 37.98 -6.40 -5.84
CA LEU A 317 39.35 -6.84 -6.15
C LEU A 317 40.09 -5.91 -7.13
N ARG A 318 39.40 -4.96 -7.78
CA ARG A 318 40.01 -4.04 -8.77
C ARG A 318 39.95 -2.55 -8.39
N GLY A 319 39.17 -2.16 -7.41
CA GLY A 319 39.00 -0.76 -6.98
C GLY A 319 38.75 -0.65 -5.47
N ALA A 320 39.70 -1.13 -4.67
CA ALA A 320 39.66 -0.96 -3.22
C ALA A 320 40.02 0.48 -2.82
N THR A 321 39.08 1.42 -2.93
CA THR A 321 39.20 2.74 -2.26
C THR A 321 37.90 3.36 -1.76
N GLU A 322 36.71 2.90 -2.13
CA GLU A 322 35.46 3.62 -1.78
C GLU A 322 34.35 2.73 -1.18
N PHE A 323 34.71 1.83 -0.26
CA PHE A 323 33.73 1.32 0.72
C PHE A 323 34.19 1.69 2.12
N GLY A 324 33.44 2.57 2.79
CA GLY A 324 33.76 3.11 4.10
C GLY A 324 33.66 2.06 5.21
N THR A 325 34.27 2.33 6.37
CA THR A 325 34.28 1.44 7.56
C THR A 325 32.88 0.99 7.99
N VAL A 326 31.86 1.81 7.73
CA VAL A 326 30.46 1.52 8.02
C VAL A 326 29.97 0.33 7.19
N GLU A 327 30.20 0.32 5.89
CA GLU A 327 29.70 -0.72 4.98
C GLU A 327 30.32 -2.09 5.27
N ARG A 328 31.58 -2.13 5.72
CA ARG A 328 32.23 -3.36 6.22
C ARG A 328 31.57 -3.88 7.51
N SER A 329 31.14 -2.98 8.40
CA SER A 329 30.40 -3.35 9.61
C SER A 329 28.98 -3.82 9.30
N ILE A 330 28.31 -3.23 8.30
CA ILE A 330 27.01 -3.71 7.82
C ILE A 330 27.18 -5.11 7.22
N PHE A 331 28.22 -5.31 6.40
CA PHE A 331 28.57 -6.59 5.79
C PHE A 331 28.81 -7.69 6.84
N ALA A 332 29.63 -7.43 7.85
CA ALA A 332 29.91 -8.40 8.91
C ALA A 332 28.65 -8.77 9.73
N ARG A 333 27.76 -7.80 9.96
CA ARG A 333 26.50 -8.01 10.69
C ARG A 333 25.43 -8.73 9.87
N ALA A 334 25.29 -8.42 8.59
CA ALA A 334 24.37 -9.14 7.70
C ALA A 334 24.81 -10.61 7.54
N ASP A 335 26.11 -10.85 7.39
CA ASP A 335 26.70 -12.19 7.29
C ASP A 335 26.60 -12.96 8.62
N GLN A 336 26.73 -12.29 9.77
CA GLN A 336 26.47 -12.87 11.09
C GLN A 336 24.99 -13.19 11.30
N ALA A 337 24.07 -12.26 11.00
CA ALA A 337 22.63 -12.48 11.11
C ALA A 337 22.18 -13.62 10.19
N PHE A 338 22.82 -13.77 9.02
CA PHE A 338 22.59 -14.87 8.09
C PHE A 338 23.05 -16.22 8.66
N ARG A 339 24.25 -16.29 9.26
CA ARG A 339 24.73 -17.50 9.95
C ARG A 339 23.83 -17.88 11.12
N GLU A 340 23.45 -16.91 11.94
CA GLU A 340 22.53 -17.10 13.06
C GLU A 340 21.17 -17.61 12.57
N CYS A 341 20.60 -17.03 11.51
CA CYS A 341 19.32 -17.46 10.94
C CYS A 341 19.36 -18.87 10.30
N LYS A 342 20.54 -19.34 9.89
CA LYS A 342 20.74 -20.68 9.34
C LYS A 342 20.87 -21.76 10.43
N ASP A 343 21.36 -21.37 11.60
CA ASP A 343 21.57 -22.27 12.75
C ASP A 343 20.40 -22.23 13.76
N THR A 344 19.54 -21.21 13.72
CA THR A 344 18.29 -21.21 14.49
C THR A 344 17.17 -21.80 13.65
N ASP A 345 16.61 -22.93 14.10
CA ASP A 345 15.28 -23.35 13.69
C ASP A 345 14.34 -22.15 13.82
N LEU A 346 13.83 -21.67 12.69
CA LEU A 346 12.92 -20.52 12.52
C LEU A 346 11.56 -20.71 13.20
N VAL A 347 11.46 -21.53 14.24
CA VAL A 347 10.24 -21.85 14.99
C VAL A 347 10.03 -20.88 16.16
N GLY A 348 11.07 -20.21 16.64
CA GLY A 348 11.00 -19.33 17.83
C GLY A 348 10.67 -17.85 17.59
N LEU A 349 10.55 -17.43 16.33
CA LEU A 349 10.23 -16.06 15.91
C LEU A 349 9.12 -16.02 14.83
N ARG A 350 8.38 -17.14 14.67
CA ARG A 350 7.13 -17.24 13.91
C ARG A 350 5.96 -16.89 14.82
#